data_AF-A0A841SCQ3-F1
#
_entry.id   AF-A0A841SCQ3-F1
#
_cell.length_a   1.000
_cell.length_b   1.000
_cell.length_c   1.000
_cell.angle_alpha   90.00
_cell.angle_beta   90.00
_cell.angle_gamma   90.00
#
_symmetry.space_group_name_H-M   'P 1'
#
loop_
_entity.id
_entity.type
_entity.pdbx_description
1 polymer ?
#
loop_
_entity_poly.entity_id
_entity_poly.type
_entity_poly.pdbx_seq_one_letter_code
_entity_poly.pdbx_strand_id
1 'polypeptide(L)'
;MSHPIKHVPSHASLLRDVSTVRSTSANSRLDAIVVPAARSSLQRLIELSAQLSVPLVVLCSRQAQADKVAARVEDTFGAQALVVDVPDDYTLPGHQPRTSDEIFRTVSCGRSSDLSVKRNLGLLLARLRGWRKILFVDDDIYQLRPLDVSRLAASLDRYPVASMASRYFPDNSVVCHARRLAGLQQDIFVSGAVLGVNTQHPALSFFPDIYNEDWFFFAQHAAARALPKIGEVRQDEYRPFEDPERAGREELGDVLAEGLYALFSSTPGWSLAEQLEAATGPRHWQYFLEDRQAMISTTRDRLARLSADDALQSLAQATEQLSLISPELCVDFIEKWRADDASWQRLLPAAGTACSEREAMETLGLSTWYAAGYDSGAGSVESWLALSASLSRSSTRRGAPGRGWRSPVDSNPSRS
;
A
#
# COMPACT_ATOMS: atom_id res chain seq x y z
N MET A 1 36.64 -6.89 7.21
CA MET A 1 36.61 -5.80 6.20
C MET A 1 35.17 -5.68 5.72
N SER A 2 34.39 -4.76 6.29
CA SER A 2 33.00 -4.53 5.91
C SER A 2 32.97 -3.83 4.55
N HIS A 3 32.36 -4.44 3.54
CA HIS A 3 32.10 -3.76 2.29
C HIS A 3 31.12 -2.61 2.57
N PRO A 4 31.36 -1.38 2.05
CA PRO A 4 30.42 -0.29 2.24
C PRO A 4 29.08 -0.66 1.60
N ILE A 5 28.01 -0.58 2.39
CA ILE A 5 26.65 -0.82 1.93
C ILE A 5 26.24 0.40 1.10
N LYS A 6 25.72 0.15 -0.10
CA LYS A 6 25.34 1.18 -1.07
C LYS A 6 23.94 0.91 -1.59
N HIS A 7 23.25 1.96 -1.99
CA HIS A 7 22.10 1.85 -2.85
C HIS A 7 22.49 1.08 -4.13
N VAL A 8 21.68 0.08 -4.46
CA VAL A 8 21.92 -0.79 -5.62
C VAL A 8 20.84 -0.56 -6.68
N PRO A 9 21.17 -0.64 -7.98
CA PRO A 9 20.17 -0.45 -9.01
C PRO A 9 19.06 -1.51 -9.03
N SER A 10 19.25 -2.66 -8.38
CA SER A 10 18.29 -3.77 -8.36
C SER A 10 18.48 -4.65 -7.12
N HIS A 11 17.37 -5.07 -6.53
CA HIS A 11 17.30 -6.08 -5.48
C HIS A 11 16.86 -7.46 -5.99
N ALA A 12 16.84 -7.69 -7.31
CA ALA A 12 16.32 -8.93 -7.91
C ALA A 12 16.96 -10.22 -7.36
N SER A 13 18.18 -10.16 -6.80
CA SER A 13 18.85 -11.29 -6.15
C SER A 13 18.15 -11.78 -4.85
N LEU A 14 17.25 -10.98 -4.29
CA LEU A 14 16.40 -11.33 -3.14
C LEU A 14 15.11 -12.07 -3.55
N LEU A 15 14.81 -12.11 -4.85
CA LEU A 15 13.61 -12.74 -5.38
C LEU A 15 13.88 -14.18 -5.84
N ARG A 16 12.82 -14.99 -5.83
CA ARG A 16 12.75 -16.25 -6.57
C ARG A 16 11.82 -16.07 -7.74
N ASP A 17 12.36 -16.00 -8.96
CA ASP A 17 11.51 -15.98 -10.15
C ASP A 17 10.87 -17.36 -10.36
N VAL A 18 9.55 -17.41 -10.22
CA VAL A 18 8.74 -18.62 -10.41
C VAL A 18 7.70 -18.42 -11.52
N SER A 19 7.85 -17.38 -12.34
CA SER A 19 6.89 -16.99 -13.39
C SER A 19 6.69 -18.04 -14.48
N THR A 20 7.66 -18.93 -14.65
CA THR A 20 7.65 -20.01 -15.64
C THR A 20 7.27 -21.36 -15.04
N VAL A 21 7.19 -21.48 -13.71
CA VAL A 21 6.89 -22.74 -13.04
C VAL A 21 5.40 -23.08 -13.23
N ARG A 22 5.12 -24.26 -13.78
CA ARG A 22 3.74 -24.76 -13.92
C ARG A 22 3.14 -25.03 -12.55
N SER A 23 1.95 -24.49 -12.29
CA SER A 23 1.18 -24.83 -11.10
C SER A 23 0.71 -26.28 -11.20
N THR A 24 0.99 -27.08 -10.19
CA THR A 24 0.52 -28.48 -10.08
C THR A 24 -0.69 -28.61 -9.15
N SER A 25 -1.10 -27.54 -8.46
CA SER A 25 -2.19 -27.59 -7.47
C SER A 25 -3.49 -27.08 -8.07
N ALA A 26 -4.31 -28.01 -8.57
CA ALA A 26 -5.65 -27.71 -9.10
C ALA A 26 -6.63 -27.21 -8.02
N ASN A 27 -6.29 -27.35 -6.74
CA ASN A 27 -7.16 -27.05 -5.60
C ASN A 27 -6.76 -25.79 -4.83
N SER A 28 -5.75 -25.05 -5.29
CA SER A 28 -5.34 -23.82 -4.61
C SER A 28 -6.19 -22.64 -5.08
N ARG A 29 -7.07 -22.15 -4.21
CA ARG A 29 -7.95 -21.00 -4.46
C ARG A 29 -7.68 -19.88 -3.46
N LEU A 30 -7.98 -18.65 -3.88
CA LEU A 30 -8.05 -17.49 -2.99
C LEU A 30 -9.43 -17.47 -2.32
N ASP A 31 -9.47 -17.03 -1.08
CA ASP A 31 -10.70 -16.79 -0.34
C ASP A 31 -11.26 -15.39 -0.64
N ALA A 32 -10.38 -14.40 -0.86
CA ALA A 32 -10.78 -13.03 -1.20
C ALA A 32 -9.67 -12.27 -1.94
N ILE A 33 -10.09 -11.25 -2.69
CA ILE A 33 -9.22 -10.19 -3.22
C ILE A 33 -9.49 -8.92 -2.41
N VAL A 34 -8.49 -8.41 -1.69
CA VAL A 34 -8.59 -7.21 -0.85
C VAL A 34 -8.05 -6.00 -1.60
N VAL A 35 -8.85 -4.95 -1.71
CA VAL A 35 -8.51 -3.73 -2.45
C VAL A 35 -8.52 -2.53 -1.49
N PRO A 36 -7.35 -2.01 -1.09
CA PRO A 36 -7.26 -0.76 -0.34
C PRO A 36 -7.53 0.43 -1.27
N ALA A 37 -8.80 0.81 -1.42
CA ALA A 37 -9.24 1.79 -2.41
C ALA A 37 -9.24 3.22 -1.85
N ALA A 38 -8.61 4.15 -2.58
CA ALA A 38 -8.66 5.59 -2.40
C ALA A 38 -9.26 6.31 -3.62
N ARG A 39 -9.27 5.65 -4.78
CA ARG A 39 -9.74 6.15 -6.08
C ARG A 39 -11.07 5.53 -6.46
N SER A 40 -11.86 6.24 -7.27
CA SER A 40 -13.16 5.76 -7.70
C SER A 40 -13.11 4.74 -8.85
N SER A 41 -11.96 4.43 -9.44
CA SER A 41 -11.87 3.63 -10.68
C SER A 41 -11.64 2.13 -10.41
N LEU A 42 -12.67 1.42 -9.95
CA LEU A 42 -12.55 0.01 -9.52
C LEU A 42 -13.14 -1.03 -10.48
N GLN A 43 -13.75 -0.61 -11.60
CA GLN A 43 -14.50 -1.52 -12.49
C GLN A 43 -13.67 -2.73 -12.96
N ARG A 44 -12.38 -2.51 -13.27
CA ARG A 44 -11.48 -3.58 -13.73
C ARG A 44 -11.28 -4.67 -12.67
N LEU A 45 -11.24 -4.31 -11.39
CA LEU A 45 -11.07 -5.25 -10.27
C LEU A 45 -12.39 -5.98 -9.95
N ILE A 46 -13.53 -5.31 -10.12
CA ILE A 46 -14.87 -5.91 -10.02
C ILE A 46 -15.06 -6.98 -11.11
N GLU A 47 -14.68 -6.68 -12.35
CA GLU A 47 -14.74 -7.65 -13.46
C GLU A 47 -13.77 -8.83 -13.25
N LEU A 48 -12.57 -8.56 -12.76
CA LEU A 48 -11.58 -9.59 -12.44
C LEU A 48 -12.10 -10.55 -11.36
N SER A 49 -12.75 -10.02 -10.32
CA SER A 49 -13.28 -10.84 -9.22
C SER A 49 -14.39 -11.77 -9.70
N ALA A 50 -15.31 -11.27 -10.54
CA ALA A 50 -16.34 -12.05 -11.20
C ALA A 50 -15.75 -13.15 -12.08
N GLN A 51 -14.75 -12.81 -12.91
CA GLN A 51 -14.06 -13.77 -13.79
C GLN A 51 -13.39 -14.89 -13.00
N LEU A 52 -12.83 -14.58 -11.84
CA LEU A 52 -12.14 -15.55 -10.97
C LEU A 52 -13.10 -16.30 -10.05
N SER A 53 -14.35 -15.84 -9.92
CA SER A 53 -15.29 -16.30 -8.89
C SER A 53 -14.68 -16.23 -7.49
N VAL A 54 -14.00 -15.12 -7.19
CA VAL A 54 -13.39 -14.82 -5.88
C VAL A 54 -13.99 -13.50 -5.39
N PRO A 55 -14.57 -13.44 -4.18
CA PRO A 55 -15.17 -12.21 -3.69
C PRO A 55 -14.14 -11.12 -3.43
N LEU A 56 -14.57 -9.86 -3.58
CA LEU A 56 -13.80 -8.69 -3.19
C LEU A 56 -14.00 -8.33 -1.73
N VAL A 57 -12.99 -7.73 -1.14
CA VAL A 57 -13.12 -6.84 0.01
C VAL A 57 -12.59 -5.48 -0.43
N VAL A 58 -13.47 -4.50 -0.57
CA VAL A 58 -13.06 -3.15 -0.95
C VAL A 58 -13.07 -2.26 0.27
N LEU A 59 -11.88 -1.81 0.69
CA LEU A 59 -11.69 -0.93 1.83
C LEU A 59 -11.62 0.51 1.30
N CYS A 60 -12.75 1.20 1.34
CA CYS A 60 -12.96 2.49 0.70
C CYS A 60 -12.53 3.64 1.62
N SER A 61 -11.86 4.63 1.05
CA SER A 61 -11.62 5.94 1.65
C SER A 61 -11.52 7.01 0.56
N ARG A 62 -11.48 8.28 0.94
CA ARG A 62 -11.25 9.42 0.02
C ARG A 62 -12.26 9.45 -1.14
N GLN A 63 -11.82 9.19 -2.38
CA GLN A 63 -12.68 9.23 -3.56
C GLN A 63 -13.42 7.90 -3.81
N ALA A 64 -12.98 6.81 -3.17
CA ALA A 64 -13.71 5.56 -3.17
C ALA A 64 -14.85 5.68 -2.15
N GLN A 65 -16.10 5.67 -2.63
CA GLN A 65 -17.29 5.78 -1.79
C GLN A 65 -17.98 4.42 -1.73
N ALA A 66 -18.15 3.87 -0.53
CA ALA A 66 -18.59 2.50 -0.32
C ALA A 66 -19.95 2.19 -0.97
N ASP A 67 -20.92 3.11 -0.90
CA ASP A 67 -22.24 2.98 -1.51
C ASP A 67 -22.17 2.87 -3.06
N LYS A 68 -21.36 3.73 -3.69
CA LYS A 68 -21.16 3.75 -5.14
C LYS A 68 -20.40 2.51 -5.63
N VAL A 69 -19.43 2.04 -4.84
CA VAL A 69 -18.71 0.81 -5.16
C VAL A 69 -19.64 -0.39 -5.04
N ALA A 70 -20.44 -0.48 -3.97
CA ALA A 70 -21.43 -1.54 -3.80
C ALA A 70 -22.44 -1.59 -4.95
N ALA A 71 -22.97 -0.45 -5.38
CA ALA A 71 -23.88 -0.38 -6.52
C ALA A 71 -23.25 -0.94 -7.83
N ARG A 72 -21.97 -0.64 -8.09
CA ARG A 72 -21.29 -1.18 -9.28
C ARG A 72 -21.03 -2.68 -9.20
N VAL A 73 -20.83 -3.21 -7.99
CA VAL A 73 -20.72 -4.66 -7.77
C VAL A 73 -22.06 -5.33 -8.10
N GLU A 74 -23.18 -4.79 -7.59
CA GLU A 74 -24.53 -5.29 -7.93
C GLU A 74 -24.83 -5.25 -9.44
N ASP A 75 -24.37 -4.20 -10.12
CA ASP A 75 -24.53 -4.05 -11.58
C ASP A 75 -23.61 -4.99 -12.40
N THR A 76 -22.65 -5.66 -11.76
CA THR A 76 -21.69 -6.54 -12.44
C THR A 76 -22.00 -8.01 -12.18
N PHE A 77 -22.55 -8.70 -13.18
CA PHE A 77 -22.94 -10.10 -13.07
C PHE A 77 -21.79 -11.01 -12.61
N GLY A 78 -22.04 -11.78 -11.54
CA GLY A 78 -21.08 -12.72 -10.95
C GLY A 78 -20.05 -12.09 -10.02
N ALA A 79 -20.03 -10.76 -9.88
CA ALA A 79 -19.19 -10.10 -8.88
C ALA A 79 -19.83 -10.24 -7.49
N GLN A 80 -18.98 -10.43 -6.48
CA GLN A 80 -19.36 -10.43 -5.07
C GLN A 80 -18.38 -9.55 -4.31
N ALA A 81 -18.87 -8.78 -3.35
CA ALA A 81 -18.00 -7.94 -2.53
C ALA A 81 -18.54 -7.69 -1.13
N LEU A 82 -17.62 -7.65 -0.17
CA LEU A 82 -17.77 -6.90 1.06
C LEU A 82 -17.14 -5.50 0.85
N VAL A 83 -17.97 -4.46 0.84
CA VAL A 83 -17.53 -3.08 0.64
C VAL A 83 -17.59 -2.35 1.97
N VAL A 84 -16.47 -1.84 2.44
CA VAL A 84 -16.31 -1.24 3.77
C VAL A 84 -15.91 0.21 3.61
N ASP A 85 -16.58 1.11 4.30
CA ASP A 85 -16.14 2.50 4.46
C ASP A 85 -15.14 2.57 5.63
N VAL A 86 -13.92 3.03 5.35
CA VAL A 86 -12.85 3.18 6.34
C VAL A 86 -12.72 4.66 6.69
N PRO A 87 -13.07 5.07 7.92
CA PRO A 87 -12.97 6.48 8.34
C PRO A 87 -11.54 7.03 8.22
N ASP A 88 -11.41 8.32 7.92
CA ASP A 88 -10.10 8.98 7.76
C ASP A 88 -9.24 8.94 9.05
N ASP A 89 -9.88 8.89 10.22
CA ASP A 89 -9.24 8.80 11.54
C ASP A 89 -9.24 7.38 12.13
N TYR A 90 -9.54 6.37 11.30
CA TYR A 90 -9.65 5.00 11.77
C TYR A 90 -8.32 4.46 12.30
N THR A 91 -8.37 3.97 13.55
CA THR A 91 -7.27 3.23 14.18
C THR A 91 -7.70 1.80 14.45
N LEU A 92 -6.79 0.86 14.23
CA LEU A 92 -7.05 -0.55 14.51
C LEU A 92 -7.30 -0.76 16.02
N PRO A 93 -8.43 -1.38 16.42
CA PRO A 93 -8.70 -1.66 17.82
C PRO A 93 -7.57 -2.47 18.46
N GLY A 94 -7.05 -1.99 19.58
CA GLY A 94 -5.97 -2.65 20.33
C GLY A 94 -4.59 -2.58 19.68
N HIS A 95 -4.40 -1.79 18.62
CA HIS A 95 -3.12 -1.63 17.95
C HIS A 95 -2.76 -0.16 17.73
N GLN A 96 -1.67 0.27 18.36
CA GLN A 96 -1.05 1.57 18.15
C GLN A 96 0.42 1.31 17.85
N PRO A 97 0.80 1.16 16.56
CA PRO A 97 2.19 0.93 16.19
C PRO A 97 3.06 2.10 16.65
N ARG A 98 4.18 1.79 17.30
CA ARG A 98 5.23 2.77 17.64
C ARG A 98 5.88 3.34 16.38
N THR A 99 5.85 2.60 15.28
CA THR A 99 6.25 3.08 13.95
C THR A 99 5.38 4.21 13.41
N SER A 100 4.23 4.49 14.03
CA SER A 100 3.36 5.64 13.74
C SER A 100 3.60 6.85 14.66
N ASP A 101 4.67 6.84 15.46
CA ASP A 101 5.02 7.97 16.33
C ASP A 101 5.18 9.28 15.54
N GLU A 102 4.81 10.41 16.17
CA GLU A 102 4.79 11.74 15.56
C GLU A 102 6.14 12.16 14.95
N ILE A 103 7.25 11.66 15.51
CA ILE A 103 8.59 11.93 14.96
C ILE A 103 8.76 11.39 13.54
N PHE A 104 8.28 10.18 13.25
CA PHE A 104 8.36 9.59 11.91
C PHE A 104 7.43 10.28 10.93
N ARG A 105 6.25 10.71 11.40
CA ARG A 105 5.32 11.52 10.61
C ARG A 105 5.92 12.88 10.24
N THR A 106 6.55 13.55 11.21
CA THR A 106 7.23 14.84 11.00
C THR A 106 8.35 14.69 9.98
N VAL A 107 9.20 13.67 10.12
CA VAL A 107 10.30 13.38 9.19
C VAL A 107 9.83 12.77 7.86
N SER A 108 8.55 12.41 7.75
CA SER A 108 7.91 12.05 6.48
C SER A 108 7.11 13.23 5.91
N CYS A 109 7.49 14.47 6.20
CA CYS A 109 6.83 15.69 5.70
C CYS A 109 5.31 15.67 5.92
N GLY A 110 4.87 15.22 7.09
CA GLY A 110 3.44 15.16 7.44
C GLY A 110 2.62 14.15 6.61
N ARG A 111 3.27 13.16 6.00
CA ARG A 111 2.63 12.10 5.19
C ARG A 111 1.31 11.63 5.83
N SER A 112 0.26 11.61 5.00
CA SER A 112 -1.06 11.13 5.36
C SER A 112 -1.53 10.08 4.35
N SER A 113 -1.59 8.84 4.80
CA SER A 113 -1.96 7.69 4.00
C SER A 113 -2.68 6.68 4.86
N ASP A 114 -3.70 6.06 4.30
CA ASP A 114 -4.51 5.03 4.93
C ASP A 114 -4.15 3.62 4.42
N LEU A 115 -3.15 3.51 3.54
CA LEU A 115 -2.80 2.25 2.87
C LEU A 115 -2.38 1.15 3.86
N SER A 116 -1.43 1.44 4.76
CA SER A 116 -0.96 0.48 5.78
C SER A 116 -2.10 0.01 6.68
N VAL A 117 -2.97 0.95 7.11
CA VAL A 117 -4.13 0.66 7.95
C VAL A 117 -5.11 -0.25 7.22
N LYS A 118 -5.45 0.04 5.96
CA LYS A 118 -6.33 -0.81 5.13
C LYS A 118 -5.73 -2.20 4.88
N ARG A 119 -4.41 -2.30 4.62
CA ARG A 119 -3.76 -3.61 4.44
C ARG A 119 -3.79 -4.44 5.73
N ASN A 120 -3.46 -3.84 6.88
CA ASN A 120 -3.57 -4.51 8.18
C ASN A 120 -5.01 -4.89 8.54
N LEU A 121 -5.99 -4.05 8.21
CA LEU A 121 -7.41 -4.35 8.34
C LEU A 121 -7.80 -5.59 7.52
N GLY A 122 -7.31 -5.69 6.28
CA GLY A 122 -7.47 -6.87 5.43
C GLY A 122 -6.90 -8.14 6.06
N LEU A 123 -5.72 -8.07 6.69
CA LEU A 123 -5.12 -9.21 7.39
C LEU A 123 -5.96 -9.67 8.58
N LEU A 124 -6.43 -8.73 9.41
CA LEU A 124 -7.26 -9.04 10.57
C LEU A 124 -8.62 -9.60 10.16
N LEU A 125 -9.25 -9.00 9.16
CA LEU A 125 -10.50 -9.52 8.60
C LEU A 125 -10.32 -10.94 8.09
N ALA A 126 -9.25 -11.22 7.34
CA ALA A 126 -8.98 -12.56 6.86
C ALA A 126 -8.80 -13.58 7.99
N ARG A 127 -8.13 -13.18 9.08
CA ARG A 127 -8.00 -14.01 10.29
C ARG A 127 -9.32 -14.27 10.98
N LEU A 128 -10.15 -13.23 11.16
CA LEU A 128 -11.47 -13.32 11.77
C LEU A 128 -12.44 -14.19 10.95
N ARG A 129 -12.33 -14.17 9.63
CA ARG A 129 -13.15 -14.97 8.70
C ARG A 129 -12.62 -16.39 8.49
N GLY A 130 -11.49 -16.76 9.09
CA GLY A 130 -10.84 -18.04 8.87
C GLY A 130 -10.32 -18.24 7.44
N TRP A 131 -10.16 -17.16 6.67
CA TRP A 131 -9.60 -17.21 5.32
C TRP A 131 -8.15 -17.65 5.36
N ARG A 132 -7.72 -18.42 4.38
CA ARG A 132 -6.37 -18.98 4.28
C ARG A 132 -5.48 -18.19 3.33
N LYS A 133 -6.03 -17.71 2.23
CA LYS A 133 -5.27 -17.05 1.17
C LYS A 133 -6.03 -15.85 0.66
N ILE A 134 -5.43 -14.69 0.82
CA ILE A 134 -5.95 -13.46 0.23
C ILE A 134 -4.95 -12.90 -0.77
N LEU A 135 -5.47 -12.06 -1.67
CA LEU A 135 -4.67 -11.27 -2.59
C LEU A 135 -4.95 -9.79 -2.35
N PHE A 136 -3.96 -9.02 -1.94
CA PHE A 136 -4.03 -7.57 -2.00
C PHE A 136 -3.80 -7.10 -3.44
N VAL A 137 -4.62 -6.15 -3.90
CA VAL A 137 -4.44 -5.46 -5.19
C VAL A 137 -4.73 -3.97 -5.01
N ASP A 138 -3.77 -3.12 -5.33
CA ASP A 138 -3.97 -1.66 -5.28
C ASP A 138 -4.95 -1.21 -6.38
N ASP A 139 -5.64 -0.09 -6.13
CA ASP A 139 -6.79 0.35 -6.95
C ASP A 139 -6.44 0.94 -8.31
N ASP A 140 -5.16 1.17 -8.60
CA ASP A 140 -4.62 1.58 -9.91
C ASP A 140 -3.99 0.42 -10.69
N ILE A 141 -4.04 -0.81 -10.18
CA ILE A 141 -3.44 -1.94 -10.86
C ILE A 141 -4.42 -2.56 -11.87
N TYR A 142 -3.88 -2.88 -13.04
CA TYR A 142 -4.59 -3.53 -14.13
C TYR A 142 -3.72 -4.56 -14.87
N GLN A 143 -4.35 -5.28 -15.81
CA GLN A 143 -3.76 -6.42 -16.53
C GLN A 143 -3.32 -7.60 -15.66
N LEU A 144 -4.00 -7.83 -14.52
CA LEU A 144 -3.86 -9.08 -13.78
C LEU A 144 -4.43 -10.23 -14.62
N ARG A 145 -3.59 -11.21 -14.97
CA ARG A 145 -4.02 -12.38 -15.73
C ARG A 145 -4.54 -13.46 -14.77
N PRO A 146 -5.72 -14.08 -15.01
CA PRO A 146 -6.24 -15.15 -14.15
C PRO A 146 -5.29 -16.32 -13.92
N LEU A 147 -4.46 -16.63 -14.92
CA LEU A 147 -3.42 -17.65 -14.81
C LEU A 147 -2.34 -17.29 -13.78
N ASP A 148 -1.93 -16.03 -13.72
CA ASP A 148 -0.93 -15.58 -12.74
C ASP A 148 -1.51 -15.55 -11.33
N VAL A 149 -2.78 -15.15 -11.18
CA VAL A 149 -3.48 -15.22 -9.89
C VAL A 149 -3.55 -16.67 -9.39
N SER A 150 -3.85 -17.62 -10.28
CA SER A 150 -3.87 -19.05 -9.96
C SER A 150 -2.48 -19.58 -9.55
N ARG A 151 -1.41 -19.14 -10.24
CA ARG A 151 -0.02 -19.47 -9.88
C ARG A 151 0.38 -18.88 -8.53
N LEU A 152 -0.03 -17.64 -8.28
CA LEU A 152 0.20 -16.96 -7.00
C LEU A 152 -0.48 -17.74 -5.87
N ALA A 153 -1.77 -18.07 -6.01
CA ALA A 153 -2.49 -18.87 -5.03
C ALA A 153 -1.80 -20.22 -4.74
N ALA A 154 -1.34 -20.92 -5.78
CA ALA A 154 -0.57 -22.17 -5.63
C ALA A 154 0.80 -21.96 -4.98
N SER A 155 1.47 -20.83 -5.21
CA SER A 155 2.72 -20.48 -4.53
C SER A 155 2.50 -20.34 -3.02
N LEU A 156 1.33 -19.84 -2.61
CA LEU A 156 0.96 -19.66 -1.21
C LEU A 156 0.82 -20.97 -0.40
N ASP A 157 0.82 -22.13 -1.06
CA ASP A 157 0.91 -23.44 -0.39
C ASP A 157 2.30 -23.68 0.24
N ARG A 158 3.34 -23.03 -0.28
CA ARG A 158 4.74 -23.27 0.11
C ARG A 158 5.43 -22.03 0.68
N TYR A 159 4.95 -20.86 0.28
CA TYR A 159 5.51 -19.57 0.69
C TYR A 159 4.39 -18.76 1.31
N PRO A 160 4.58 -18.14 2.47
CA PRO A 160 3.51 -17.38 3.11
C PRO A 160 3.18 -16.07 2.39
N VAL A 161 4.07 -15.61 1.51
CA VAL A 161 3.89 -14.41 0.69
C VAL A 161 4.35 -14.70 -0.74
N ALA A 162 3.68 -14.11 -1.72
CA ALA A 162 4.10 -14.10 -3.13
C ALA A 162 3.61 -12.81 -3.80
N SER A 163 4.38 -12.25 -4.73
CA SER A 163 4.03 -10.96 -5.33
C SER A 163 4.29 -10.90 -6.84
N MET A 164 3.74 -9.88 -7.50
CA MET A 164 3.98 -9.53 -8.90
C MET A 164 4.66 -8.17 -9.00
N ALA A 165 5.37 -7.91 -10.10
CA ALA A 165 6.04 -6.62 -10.32
C ALA A 165 5.28 -5.75 -11.33
N SER A 166 5.13 -4.46 -11.06
CA SER A 166 4.56 -3.50 -12.03
C SER A 166 5.67 -2.99 -12.96
N ARG A 167 5.81 -3.52 -14.19
CA ARG A 167 6.95 -3.16 -15.07
C ARG A 167 6.76 -1.93 -15.96
N TYR A 168 5.53 -1.67 -16.41
CA TYR A 168 5.28 -0.70 -17.48
C TYR A 168 5.26 0.74 -16.97
N PHE A 169 4.59 0.96 -15.86
CA PHE A 169 4.76 2.16 -15.04
C PHE A 169 5.22 1.66 -13.66
N PRO A 170 6.52 1.80 -13.34
CA PRO A 170 7.11 1.18 -12.16
C PRO A 170 6.49 1.75 -10.90
N ASP A 171 6.16 0.86 -9.96
CA ASP A 171 5.79 1.22 -8.59
C ASP A 171 7.06 1.63 -7.82
N ASN A 172 7.55 2.83 -8.13
CA ASN A 172 8.80 3.39 -7.67
C ASN A 172 8.52 4.78 -7.07
N SER A 173 9.36 5.20 -6.12
CA SER A 173 9.31 6.56 -5.57
C SER A 173 9.59 7.64 -6.61
N VAL A 174 9.24 8.88 -6.27
CA VAL A 174 9.52 10.06 -7.11
C VAL A 174 11.02 10.18 -7.41
N VAL A 175 11.89 9.91 -6.43
CA VAL A 175 13.36 9.91 -6.61
C VAL A 175 13.79 8.84 -7.61
N CYS A 176 13.20 7.65 -7.53
CA CYS A 176 13.48 6.56 -8.47
C CYS A 176 12.99 6.87 -9.90
N HIS A 177 11.85 7.55 -10.05
CA HIS A 177 11.40 8.07 -11.36
C HIS A 177 12.36 9.13 -11.92
N ALA A 178 12.84 10.06 -11.08
CA ALA A 178 13.84 11.05 -11.46
C ALA A 178 15.14 10.37 -11.94
N ARG A 179 15.56 9.30 -11.27
CA ARG A 179 16.72 8.49 -11.64
C ARG A 179 16.57 7.83 -13.02
N ARG A 180 15.41 7.27 -13.31
CA ARG A 180 15.08 6.72 -14.64
C ARG A 180 15.09 7.81 -15.71
N LEU A 181 14.47 8.96 -15.43
CA LEU A 181 14.44 10.12 -16.34
C LEU A 181 15.87 10.62 -16.65
N ALA A 182 16.77 10.55 -15.69
CA ALA A 182 18.18 10.88 -15.84
C ALA A 182 18.99 9.88 -16.69
N GLY A 183 18.36 8.80 -17.17
CA GLY A 183 19.01 7.70 -17.89
C GLY A 183 19.89 6.80 -17.00
N LEU A 184 19.72 6.88 -15.68
CA LEU A 184 20.44 6.04 -14.73
C LEU A 184 19.68 4.74 -14.50
N GLN A 185 20.42 3.67 -14.15
CA GLN A 185 19.82 2.38 -13.88
C GLN A 185 19.00 2.43 -12.58
N GLN A 186 17.76 1.97 -12.69
CA GLN A 186 16.84 1.66 -11.60
C GLN A 186 15.95 0.52 -12.06
N ASP A 187 15.95 -0.59 -11.34
CA ASP A 187 15.07 -1.74 -11.58
C ASP A 187 13.78 -1.57 -10.78
N ILE A 188 12.96 -2.62 -10.77
CA ILE A 188 11.66 -2.68 -10.12
C ILE A 188 11.69 -3.92 -9.24
N PHE A 189 11.40 -3.74 -7.96
CA PHE A 189 11.20 -4.86 -7.05
C PHE A 189 9.73 -5.30 -7.07
N VAL A 190 9.42 -6.43 -6.45
CA VAL A 190 8.01 -6.76 -6.19
C VAL A 190 7.47 -5.84 -5.10
N SER A 191 6.18 -5.52 -5.13
CA SER A 191 5.57 -4.62 -4.14
C SER A 191 4.24 -5.14 -3.61
N GLY A 192 3.63 -4.37 -2.71
CA GLY A 192 2.29 -4.55 -2.17
C GLY A 192 1.19 -4.35 -3.20
N ALA A 193 1.51 -3.79 -4.37
CA ALA A 193 0.57 -3.52 -5.46
C ALA A 193 -0.22 -4.77 -5.89
N VAL A 194 0.43 -5.94 -5.89
CA VAL A 194 -0.22 -7.25 -6.04
C VAL A 194 0.47 -8.27 -5.14
N LEU A 195 -0.10 -8.51 -3.97
CA LEU A 195 0.53 -9.28 -2.90
C LEU A 195 -0.39 -10.39 -2.38
N GLY A 196 0.00 -11.63 -2.66
CA GLY A 196 -0.60 -12.83 -2.09
C GLY A 196 -0.10 -13.09 -0.68
N VAL A 197 -1.01 -13.44 0.22
CA VAL A 197 -0.69 -13.73 1.62
C VAL A 197 -1.39 -15.01 2.08
N ASN A 198 -0.63 -15.94 2.65
CA ASN A 198 -1.16 -17.05 3.43
C ASN A 198 -1.42 -16.56 4.86
N THR A 199 -2.68 -16.24 5.13
CA THR A 199 -3.12 -15.63 6.39
C THR A 199 -3.15 -16.61 7.55
N GLN A 200 -2.88 -17.91 7.34
CA GLN A 200 -2.75 -18.88 8.43
C GLN A 200 -1.30 -19.14 8.84
N HIS A 201 -0.32 -18.50 8.18
CA HIS A 201 1.07 -18.62 8.57
C HIS A 201 1.29 -18.07 10.00
N PRO A 202 2.01 -18.78 10.89
CA PRO A 202 2.12 -18.39 12.30
C PRO A 202 2.99 -17.14 12.53
N ALA A 203 3.91 -16.83 11.63
CA ALA A 203 4.74 -15.63 11.68
C ALA A 203 4.31 -14.68 10.56
N LEU A 204 3.12 -14.09 10.69
CA LEU A 204 2.56 -13.15 9.71
C LEU A 204 2.83 -11.74 10.20
N SER A 205 3.66 -10.97 9.51
CA SER A 205 3.99 -9.60 9.92
C SER A 205 2.84 -8.62 9.65
N PHE A 206 3.10 -7.33 9.84
CA PHE A 206 2.17 -6.23 9.64
C PHE A 206 2.77 -5.18 8.69
N PHE A 207 1.94 -4.25 8.25
CA PHE A 207 2.33 -3.11 7.43
C PHE A 207 2.52 -1.88 8.32
N PRO A 208 3.75 -1.39 8.59
CA PRO A 208 3.96 -0.17 9.36
C PRO A 208 3.44 1.06 8.62
N ASP A 209 3.13 2.16 9.33
CA ASP A 209 2.70 3.41 8.68
C ASP A 209 3.91 4.22 8.19
N ILE A 210 4.47 3.76 7.06
CA ILE A 210 5.58 4.40 6.36
C ILE A 210 5.38 4.17 4.86
N TYR A 211 6.07 4.92 4.00
CA TYR A 211 6.15 4.58 2.58
C TYR A 211 6.99 3.30 2.39
N ASN A 212 6.66 2.46 1.39
CA ASN A 212 7.20 1.10 1.21
C ASN A 212 6.92 0.16 2.40
N GLU A 213 5.75 0.27 3.03
CA GLU A 213 5.37 -0.56 4.19
C GLU A 213 5.35 -2.07 3.89
N ASP A 214 5.13 -2.42 2.63
CA ASP A 214 5.14 -3.76 2.09
C ASP A 214 6.54 -4.41 2.17
N TRP A 215 7.60 -3.63 1.97
CA TRP A 215 8.98 -4.12 2.09
C TRP A 215 9.31 -4.58 3.51
N PHE A 216 8.71 -3.96 4.52
CA PHE A 216 8.81 -4.40 5.91
C PHE A 216 7.95 -5.64 6.16
N PHE A 217 6.71 -5.65 5.65
CA PHE A 217 5.81 -6.81 5.79
C PHE A 217 6.43 -8.12 5.31
N PHE A 218 7.11 -8.13 4.16
CA PHE A 218 7.76 -9.33 3.61
C PHE A 218 9.28 -9.40 3.82
N ALA A 219 9.86 -8.55 4.68
CA ALA A 219 11.30 -8.45 4.92
C ALA A 219 11.95 -9.80 5.26
N GLN A 220 11.29 -10.63 6.08
CA GLN A 220 11.79 -11.96 6.43
C GLN A 220 11.98 -12.87 5.20
N HIS A 221 11.07 -12.78 4.23
CA HIS A 221 11.13 -13.59 3.01
C HIS A 221 12.15 -13.04 2.01
N ALA A 222 12.29 -11.71 1.94
CA ALA A 222 13.33 -11.06 1.14
C ALA A 222 14.74 -11.39 1.69
N ALA A 223 14.96 -11.25 2.99
CA ALA A 223 16.20 -11.62 3.69
C ALA A 223 16.60 -13.08 3.44
N ALA A 224 15.61 -13.99 3.48
CA ALA A 224 15.78 -15.41 3.19
C ALA A 224 15.91 -15.74 1.69
N ARG A 225 15.85 -14.74 0.80
CA ARG A 225 15.87 -14.92 -0.67
C ARG A 225 14.82 -15.92 -1.14
N ALA A 226 13.65 -15.83 -0.54
CA ALA A 226 12.58 -16.79 -0.65
C ALA A 226 11.28 -16.17 -1.16
N LEU A 227 11.27 -14.86 -1.47
CA LEU A 227 10.09 -14.16 -1.94
C LEU A 227 9.79 -14.51 -3.41
N PRO A 228 8.70 -15.23 -3.70
CA PRO A 228 8.37 -15.62 -5.06
C PRO A 228 7.85 -14.43 -5.87
N LYS A 229 8.48 -14.19 -7.03
CA LYS A 229 7.98 -13.30 -8.08
C LYS A 229 7.19 -14.14 -9.10
N ILE A 230 5.88 -13.92 -9.18
CA ILE A 230 4.96 -14.76 -9.96
C ILE A 230 4.77 -14.24 -11.39
N GLY A 231 4.65 -12.93 -11.56
CA GLY A 231 4.23 -12.36 -12.81
C GLY A 231 4.45 -10.86 -12.85
N GLU A 232 3.85 -10.24 -13.85
CA GLU A 232 3.96 -8.81 -14.10
C GLU A 232 2.57 -8.23 -14.30
N VAL A 233 2.39 -7.03 -13.77
CA VAL A 233 1.14 -6.26 -13.86
C VAL A 233 1.44 -4.87 -14.38
N ARG A 234 0.40 -4.06 -14.53
CA ARG A 234 0.53 -2.64 -14.85
C ARG A 234 -0.14 -1.81 -13.80
N GLN A 235 0.44 -0.65 -13.55
CA GLN A 235 -0.14 0.42 -12.77
C GLN A 235 -0.58 1.53 -13.70
N ASP A 236 -1.69 2.21 -13.38
CA ASP A 236 -2.11 3.40 -14.11
C ASP A 236 -1.00 4.45 -14.09
N GLU A 237 -0.78 5.10 -15.23
CA GLU A 237 0.23 6.15 -15.34
C GLU A 237 -0.18 7.36 -14.49
N TYR A 238 0.79 7.95 -13.82
CA TYR A 238 0.62 9.21 -13.11
C TYR A 238 1.77 10.17 -13.42
N ARG A 239 1.64 11.43 -13.00
CA ARG A 239 2.70 12.43 -13.16
C ARG A 239 3.56 12.48 -11.90
N PRO A 240 4.73 11.83 -11.86
CA PRO A 240 5.49 11.68 -10.62
C PRO A 240 6.04 13.00 -10.07
N PHE A 241 6.20 14.01 -10.92
CA PHE A 241 6.77 15.31 -10.56
C PHE A 241 5.70 16.41 -10.44
N GLU A 242 4.40 16.09 -10.56
CA GLU A 242 3.32 17.07 -10.44
C GLU A 242 3.21 17.66 -9.03
N ASP A 243 3.61 16.88 -8.03
CA ASP A 243 3.71 17.30 -6.63
C ASP A 243 5.13 17.03 -6.11
N PRO A 244 6.01 18.05 -6.10
CA PRO A 244 7.37 17.92 -5.60
C PRO A 244 7.46 17.49 -4.13
N GLU A 245 6.51 17.89 -3.28
CA GLU A 245 6.51 17.54 -1.84
C GLU A 245 6.31 16.03 -1.63
N ARG A 246 5.71 15.33 -2.60
CA ARG A 246 5.59 13.88 -2.58
C ARG A 246 6.95 13.19 -2.39
N ALA A 247 8.00 13.73 -3.01
CA ALA A 247 9.35 13.18 -2.85
C ALA A 247 9.84 13.28 -1.39
N GLY A 248 9.52 14.36 -0.69
CA GLY A 248 9.80 14.48 0.75
C GLY A 248 8.99 13.48 1.57
N ARG A 249 7.69 13.30 1.26
CA ARG A 249 6.82 12.35 1.99
C ARG A 249 7.21 10.87 1.82
N GLU A 250 7.95 10.53 0.76
CA GLU A 250 8.42 9.18 0.47
C GLU A 250 9.83 8.91 1.01
N GLU A 251 10.66 9.93 1.20
CA GLU A 251 12.11 9.78 1.40
C GLU A 251 12.48 8.96 2.65
N LEU A 252 11.79 9.13 3.79
CA LEU A 252 12.09 8.33 4.99
C LEU A 252 11.84 6.83 4.73
N GLY A 253 10.73 6.50 4.07
CA GLY A 253 10.41 5.12 3.71
C GLY A 253 11.40 4.53 2.71
N ASP A 254 11.79 5.32 1.70
CA ASP A 254 12.85 4.96 0.75
C ASP A 254 14.17 4.67 1.46
N VAL A 255 14.62 5.55 2.36
CA VAL A 255 15.87 5.37 3.12
C VAL A 255 15.85 4.07 3.91
N LEU A 256 14.78 3.85 4.69
CA LEU A 256 14.67 2.69 5.56
C LEU A 256 14.57 1.38 4.76
N ALA A 257 13.72 1.35 3.73
CA ALA A 257 13.50 0.17 2.92
C ALA A 257 14.74 -0.19 2.08
N GLU A 258 15.29 0.77 1.33
CA GLU A 258 16.48 0.55 0.51
C GLU A 258 17.72 0.25 1.36
N GLY A 259 17.89 0.90 2.51
CA GLY A 259 19.01 0.64 3.41
C GLY A 259 18.99 -0.78 3.97
N LEU A 260 17.82 -1.22 4.41
CA LEU A 260 17.61 -2.59 4.90
C LEU A 260 17.80 -3.63 3.78
N TYR A 261 17.31 -3.37 2.57
CA TYR A 261 17.42 -4.31 1.45
C TYR A 261 18.82 -4.33 0.82
N ALA A 262 19.54 -3.21 0.86
CA ALA A 262 20.96 -3.16 0.53
C ALA A 262 21.77 -4.03 1.51
N LEU A 263 21.44 -3.98 2.81
CA LEU A 263 22.02 -4.86 3.81
C LEU A 263 21.74 -6.34 3.47
N PHE A 264 20.47 -6.72 3.24
CA PHE A 264 20.10 -8.09 2.85
C PHE A 264 20.90 -8.60 1.64
N SER A 265 21.04 -7.75 0.62
CA SER A 265 21.76 -8.05 -0.61
C SER A 265 23.26 -8.27 -0.35
N SER A 266 23.85 -7.44 0.51
CA SER A 266 25.30 -7.44 0.83
C SER A 266 25.73 -8.54 1.80
N THR A 267 24.80 -9.14 2.55
CA THR A 267 25.07 -10.18 3.54
C THR A 267 24.36 -11.50 3.20
N PRO A 268 24.74 -12.19 2.11
CA PRO A 268 24.20 -13.52 1.82
C PRO A 268 24.59 -14.52 2.91
N GLY A 269 23.61 -15.31 3.35
CA GLY A 269 23.78 -16.33 4.39
C GLY A 269 23.52 -15.85 5.82
N TRP A 270 23.40 -14.53 6.05
CA TRP A 270 22.96 -14.02 7.35
C TRP A 270 21.46 -14.27 7.52
N SER A 271 21.08 -14.63 8.75
CA SER A 271 19.69 -14.64 9.19
C SER A 271 19.13 -13.21 9.28
N LEU A 272 17.80 -13.10 9.27
CA LEU A 272 17.14 -11.81 9.50
C LEU A 272 17.58 -11.19 10.85
N ALA A 273 17.74 -12.00 11.90
CA ALA A 273 18.15 -11.51 13.22
C ALA A 273 19.53 -10.83 13.18
N GLU A 274 20.52 -11.43 12.51
CA GLU A 274 21.86 -10.85 12.34
C GLU A 274 21.83 -9.57 11.49
N GLN A 275 20.99 -9.53 10.46
CA GLN A 275 20.80 -8.33 9.63
C GLN A 275 20.12 -7.21 10.43
N LEU A 276 19.09 -7.52 11.21
CA LEU A 276 18.44 -6.53 12.06
C LEU A 276 19.36 -6.02 13.17
N GLU A 277 20.22 -6.88 13.72
CA GLU A 277 21.26 -6.46 14.67
C GLU A 277 22.24 -5.44 14.05
N ALA A 278 22.65 -5.67 12.80
CA ALA A 278 23.46 -4.69 12.07
C ALA A 278 22.68 -3.41 11.74
N ALA A 279 21.39 -3.52 11.40
CA ALA A 279 20.52 -2.39 11.15
C ALA A 279 20.17 -1.59 12.43
N THR A 280 20.33 -2.16 13.62
CA THR A 280 20.29 -1.39 14.89
C THR A 280 21.62 -0.71 15.23
N GLY A 281 22.63 -0.83 14.36
CA GLY A 281 23.89 -0.09 14.49
C GLY A 281 23.87 1.25 13.72
N PRO A 282 24.06 2.41 14.37
CA PRO A 282 24.04 3.71 13.70
C PRO A 282 25.02 3.84 12.52
N ARG A 283 26.15 3.12 12.57
CA ARG A 283 27.15 3.13 11.49
C ARG A 283 26.60 2.64 10.16
N HIS A 284 25.69 1.66 10.17
CA HIS A 284 25.06 1.17 8.94
C HIS A 284 24.32 2.31 8.23
N TRP A 285 23.47 3.01 8.97
CA TRP A 285 22.68 4.13 8.45
C TRP A 285 23.51 5.33 8.08
N GLN A 286 24.57 5.64 8.84
CA GLN A 286 25.50 6.70 8.46
C GLN A 286 26.05 6.47 7.04
N TYR A 287 26.60 5.29 6.76
CA TYR A 287 27.12 4.98 5.42
C TYR A 287 26.03 4.99 4.35
N PHE A 288 24.84 4.48 4.68
CA PHE A 288 23.75 4.43 3.72
C PHE A 288 23.19 5.82 3.38
N LEU A 289 23.05 6.71 4.37
CA LEU A 289 22.61 8.09 4.16
C LEU A 289 23.61 8.87 3.31
N GLU A 290 24.92 8.71 3.54
CA GLU A 290 25.98 9.29 2.70
C GLU A 290 25.87 8.80 1.24
N ASP A 291 25.63 7.50 1.03
CA ASP A 291 25.45 6.93 -0.31
C ASP A 291 24.15 7.40 -0.99
N ARG A 292 23.03 7.46 -0.24
CA ARG A 292 21.74 8.00 -0.71
C ARG A 292 21.89 9.46 -1.16
N GLN A 293 22.59 10.29 -0.39
CA GLN A 293 22.84 11.69 -0.75
C GLN A 293 23.70 11.83 -2.02
N ALA A 294 24.74 11.00 -2.16
CA ALA A 294 25.57 10.96 -3.37
C ALA A 294 24.76 10.51 -4.60
N MET A 295 23.85 9.55 -4.42
CA MET A 295 22.98 9.03 -5.44
C MET A 295 21.96 10.07 -5.95
N ILE A 296 21.32 10.82 -5.05
CA ILE A 296 20.44 11.94 -5.40
C ILE A 296 21.23 13.04 -6.12
N SER A 297 22.41 13.41 -5.61
CA SER A 297 23.27 14.44 -6.22
C SER A 297 23.66 14.08 -7.66
N THR A 298 24.07 12.83 -7.89
CA THR A 298 24.40 12.32 -9.23
C THR A 298 23.20 12.40 -10.18
N THR A 299 22.01 12.09 -9.68
CA THR A 299 20.77 12.15 -10.47
C THR A 299 20.44 13.59 -10.85
N ARG A 300 20.55 14.52 -9.90
CA ARG A 300 20.35 15.96 -10.12
C ARG A 300 21.30 16.51 -11.19
N ASP A 301 22.58 16.16 -11.14
CA ASP A 301 23.58 16.62 -12.11
C ASP A 301 23.29 16.15 -13.55
N ARG A 302 22.67 14.97 -13.69
CA ARG A 302 22.23 14.44 -14.99
C ARG A 302 20.98 15.17 -15.48
N LEU A 303 19.99 15.37 -14.62
CA LEU A 303 18.74 16.06 -14.96
C LEU A 303 18.94 17.54 -15.29
N ALA A 304 19.89 18.22 -14.63
CA ALA A 304 20.25 19.61 -14.93
C ALA A 304 20.70 19.79 -16.39
N ARG A 305 21.31 18.76 -17.00
CA ARG A 305 21.72 18.79 -18.42
C ARG A 305 20.55 18.52 -19.39
N LEU A 306 19.45 17.97 -18.88
CA LEU A 306 18.24 17.67 -19.64
C LEU A 306 17.16 18.74 -19.47
N SER A 307 17.40 19.77 -18.63
CA SER A 307 16.43 20.82 -18.30
C SER A 307 15.09 20.27 -17.79
N ALA A 308 15.15 19.23 -16.95
CA ALA A 308 13.98 18.59 -16.35
C ALA A 308 13.61 19.25 -15.01
N ASP A 309 13.12 20.50 -15.06
CA ASP A 309 12.95 21.37 -13.89
C ASP A 309 12.02 20.79 -12.82
N ASP A 310 10.88 20.18 -13.21
CA ASP A 310 9.93 19.57 -12.26
C ASP A 310 10.60 18.44 -11.45
N ALA A 311 11.38 17.59 -12.12
CA ALA A 311 12.10 16.51 -11.45
C ALA A 311 13.23 17.05 -10.54
N LEU A 312 13.87 18.15 -10.92
CA LEU A 312 14.87 18.83 -10.07
C LEU A 312 14.23 19.41 -8.81
N GLN A 313 13.02 19.96 -8.89
CA GLN A 313 12.27 20.43 -7.73
C GLN A 313 11.92 19.28 -6.78
N SER A 314 11.45 18.15 -7.30
CA SER A 314 11.20 16.95 -6.49
C SER A 314 12.47 16.45 -5.79
N LEU A 315 13.62 16.41 -6.49
CA LEU A 315 14.89 16.01 -5.86
C LEU A 315 15.37 17.01 -4.79
N ALA A 316 15.05 18.30 -4.93
CA ALA A 316 15.34 19.29 -3.90
C ALA A 316 14.54 19.00 -2.62
N GLN A 317 13.24 18.68 -2.75
CA GLN A 317 12.39 18.28 -1.63
C GLN A 317 12.90 17.00 -0.95
N ALA A 318 13.27 15.97 -1.71
CA ALA A 318 13.87 14.77 -1.15
C ALA A 318 15.21 15.06 -0.44
N THR A 319 16.04 15.95 -0.98
CA THR A 319 17.33 16.32 -0.35
C THR A 319 17.12 17.07 0.97
N GLU A 320 16.16 18.00 1.01
CA GLU A 320 15.78 18.72 2.23
C GLU A 320 15.30 17.72 3.28
N GLN A 321 14.41 16.80 2.91
CA GLN A 321 13.91 15.79 3.85
C GLN A 321 15.01 14.84 4.32
N LEU A 322 15.89 14.39 3.43
CA LEU A 322 17.03 13.54 3.76
C LEU A 322 17.94 14.17 4.82
N SER A 323 18.10 15.50 4.82
CA SER A 323 18.91 16.21 5.81
C SER A 323 18.35 16.16 7.24
N LEU A 324 17.07 15.81 7.39
CA LEU A 324 16.39 15.65 8.68
C LEU A 324 16.44 14.19 9.18
N ILE A 325 16.88 13.24 8.35
CA ILE A 325 16.96 11.83 8.70
C ILE A 325 18.33 11.55 9.33
N SER A 326 18.36 11.23 10.63
CA SER A 326 19.60 10.86 11.32
C SER A 326 19.77 9.33 11.39
N PRO A 327 21.01 8.83 11.54
CA PRO A 327 21.24 7.41 11.79
C PRO A 327 20.46 6.85 12.99
N GLU A 328 20.35 7.63 14.07
CA GLU A 328 19.64 7.27 15.29
C GLU A 328 18.14 7.15 15.06
N LEU A 329 17.57 8.02 14.21
CA LEU A 329 16.16 7.92 13.81
C LEU A 329 15.89 6.60 13.08
N CYS A 330 16.79 6.20 12.18
CA CYS A 330 16.65 4.93 11.48
C CYS A 330 16.76 3.72 12.44
N VAL A 331 17.69 3.76 13.40
CA VAL A 331 17.79 2.73 14.45
C VAL A 331 16.50 2.67 15.27
N ASP A 332 15.99 3.82 15.74
CA ASP A 332 14.76 3.92 16.51
C ASP A 332 13.57 3.33 15.74
N PHE A 333 13.47 3.59 14.43
CA PHE A 333 12.45 2.99 13.58
C PHE A 333 12.55 1.46 13.56
N ILE A 334 13.74 0.90 13.32
CA ILE A 334 13.93 -0.57 13.26
C ILE A 334 13.60 -1.23 14.60
N GLU A 335 14.00 -0.62 15.72
CA GLU A 335 13.68 -1.12 17.06
C GLU A 335 12.18 -1.10 17.34
N LYS A 336 11.51 0.00 16.98
CA LYS A 336 10.05 0.14 17.12
C LYS A 336 9.30 -0.82 16.21
N TRP A 337 9.72 -0.99 14.98
CA TRP A 337 9.15 -1.97 14.06
C TRP A 337 9.25 -3.40 14.60
N ARG A 338 10.40 -3.79 15.17
CA ARG A 338 10.56 -5.11 15.82
C ARG A 338 9.63 -5.28 17.03
N ALA A 339 9.46 -4.23 17.84
CA ALA A 339 8.56 -4.26 18.99
C ALA A 339 7.08 -4.31 18.59
N ASP A 340 6.74 -3.62 17.50
CA ASP A 340 5.41 -3.63 16.92
C ASP A 340 5.07 -5.00 16.32
N ASP A 341 6.01 -5.67 15.65
CA ASP A 341 5.80 -7.03 15.11
C ASP A 341 5.45 -8.03 16.23
N ALA A 342 6.17 -7.97 17.36
CA ALA A 342 5.85 -8.80 18.53
C ALA A 342 4.49 -8.46 19.15
N SER A 343 4.07 -7.20 19.09
CA SER A 343 2.75 -6.77 19.58
C SER A 343 1.64 -7.17 18.61
N TRP A 344 1.91 -7.13 17.31
CA TRP A 344 1.03 -7.61 16.25
C TRP A 344 0.75 -9.10 16.36
N GLN A 345 1.76 -9.93 16.62
CA GLN A 345 1.55 -11.38 16.82
C GLN A 345 0.59 -11.69 17.97
N ARG A 346 0.52 -10.82 19.00
CA ARG A 346 -0.41 -10.98 20.13
C ARG A 346 -1.83 -10.50 19.80
N LEU A 347 -1.96 -9.59 18.84
CA LEU A 347 -3.24 -9.05 18.39
C LEU A 347 -3.93 -9.98 17.39
N LEU A 348 -3.16 -10.65 16.54
CA LEU A 348 -3.70 -11.51 15.49
C LEU A 348 -4.66 -12.56 16.08
N PRO A 349 -5.92 -12.62 15.59
CA PRO A 349 -6.83 -13.69 15.99
C PRO A 349 -6.21 -15.06 15.75
N ALA A 350 -6.50 -16.00 16.64
CA ALA A 350 -6.02 -17.37 16.51
C ALA A 350 -6.43 -17.96 15.14
N ALA A 351 -5.50 -18.70 14.53
CA ALA A 351 -5.76 -19.40 13.28
C ALA A 351 -7.02 -20.29 13.40
N GLY A 352 -7.89 -20.24 12.38
CA GLY A 352 -9.15 -20.99 12.37
C GLY A 352 -10.31 -20.37 13.16
N THR A 353 -10.14 -19.19 13.76
CA THR A 353 -11.29 -18.40 14.24
C THR A 353 -12.12 -18.00 13.03
N ALA A 354 -13.39 -18.40 12.98
CA ALA A 354 -14.29 -18.07 11.89
C ALA A 354 -15.55 -17.46 12.50
N CYS A 355 -15.67 -16.14 12.42
CA CYS A 355 -16.89 -15.42 12.75
C CYS A 355 -17.61 -14.95 11.47
N SER A 356 -18.87 -14.56 11.63
CA SER A 356 -19.67 -13.98 10.57
C SER A 356 -19.12 -12.60 10.14
N GLU A 357 -19.58 -12.10 8.99
CA GLU A 357 -19.20 -10.76 8.50
C GLU A 357 -19.55 -9.67 9.51
N ARG A 358 -20.76 -9.74 10.08
CA ARG A 358 -21.22 -8.78 11.09
C ARG A 358 -20.33 -8.80 12.33
N GLU A 359 -20.06 -9.97 12.89
CA GLU A 359 -19.18 -10.12 14.07
C GLU A 359 -17.75 -9.62 13.78
N ALA A 360 -17.24 -9.88 12.57
CA ALA A 360 -15.93 -9.38 12.15
C ALA A 360 -15.89 -7.84 12.09
N MET A 361 -16.90 -7.22 11.48
CA MET A 361 -17.00 -5.75 11.39
C MET A 361 -17.19 -5.11 12.77
N GLU A 362 -18.02 -5.70 13.64
CA GLU A 362 -18.19 -5.27 15.03
C GLU A 362 -16.87 -5.35 15.82
N THR A 363 -16.13 -6.45 15.69
CA THR A 363 -14.82 -6.63 16.33
C THR A 363 -13.80 -5.60 15.85
N LEU A 364 -13.86 -5.24 14.57
CA LEU A 364 -13.00 -4.23 13.95
C LEU A 364 -13.51 -2.79 14.18
N GLY A 365 -14.67 -2.60 14.81
CA GLY A 365 -15.24 -1.26 15.05
C GLY A 365 -15.72 -0.55 13.78
N LEU A 366 -16.06 -1.30 12.73
CA LEU A 366 -16.51 -0.77 11.45
C LEU A 366 -18.04 -0.81 11.36
N SER A 367 -18.67 0.36 11.23
CA SER A 367 -20.13 0.51 11.25
C SER A 367 -20.78 0.61 9.87
N THR A 368 -20.04 1.11 8.87
CA THR A 368 -20.56 1.36 7.52
C THR A 368 -19.96 0.36 6.53
N TRP A 369 -20.75 -0.63 6.12
CA TRP A 369 -20.34 -1.63 5.15
C TRP A 369 -21.55 -2.23 4.41
N TYR A 370 -21.29 -2.84 3.25
CA TYR A 370 -22.27 -3.44 2.36
C TYR A 370 -21.80 -4.84 1.93
N ALA A 371 -22.70 -5.81 1.95
CA ALA A 371 -22.52 -7.07 1.22
C ALA A 371 -23.26 -6.94 -0.12
N ALA A 372 -22.53 -7.03 -1.22
CA ALA A 372 -23.04 -6.78 -2.57
C ALA A 372 -22.81 -7.99 -3.50
N GLY A 373 -23.78 -8.27 -4.37
CA GLY A 373 -23.70 -9.33 -5.40
C GLY A 373 -23.84 -10.77 -4.88
N TYR A 374 -24.15 -10.95 -3.60
CA TYR A 374 -24.57 -12.23 -3.06
C TYR A 374 -26.04 -12.44 -3.44
N ASP A 375 -26.36 -13.56 -4.12
CA ASP A 375 -27.74 -13.88 -4.54
C ASP A 375 -28.73 -13.51 -3.45
N SER A 376 -29.63 -12.57 -3.74
CA SER A 376 -30.69 -12.13 -2.85
C SER A 376 -31.78 -13.21 -2.72
N GLY A 377 -31.37 -14.45 -2.43
CA GLY A 377 -32.22 -15.53 -1.97
C GLY A 377 -32.64 -15.24 -0.54
N ALA A 378 -33.73 -14.47 -0.39
CA ALA A 378 -34.49 -14.28 0.85
C ALA A 378 -33.69 -13.74 2.05
N GLY A 379 -33.56 -12.41 2.16
CA GLY A 379 -33.31 -11.78 3.47
C GLY A 379 -32.43 -10.52 3.49
N SER A 380 -32.76 -9.48 2.72
CA SER A 380 -32.25 -8.12 3.01
C SER A 380 -33.17 -7.06 2.39
N VAL A 381 -34.38 -6.93 2.95
CA VAL A 381 -35.30 -5.85 2.61
C VAL A 381 -34.92 -4.54 3.35
N GLU A 382 -33.97 -4.60 4.30
CA GLU A 382 -33.55 -3.43 5.07
C GLU A 382 -32.49 -2.56 4.36
N SER A 383 -31.68 -3.12 3.46
CA SER A 383 -30.63 -2.36 2.74
C SER A 383 -31.21 -1.35 1.73
N TRP A 384 -32.31 -1.71 1.05
CA TRP A 384 -32.95 -0.85 0.04
C TRP A 384 -33.74 0.32 0.64
N LEU A 385 -34.26 0.18 1.86
CA LEU A 385 -34.99 1.27 2.54
C LEU A 385 -34.05 2.35 3.09
N ALA A 386 -32.81 2.02 3.43
CA ALA A 386 -31.81 3.00 3.86
C ALA A 386 -31.29 3.87 2.70
N LEU A 387 -31.05 3.27 1.53
CA LEU A 387 -30.62 3.99 0.31
C LEU A 387 -31.72 4.91 -0.27
N SER A 388 -32.99 4.50 -0.20
CA SER A 388 -34.12 5.31 -0.67
C SER A 388 -34.50 6.46 0.28
N ALA A 389 -34.25 6.32 1.58
CA ALA A 389 -34.49 7.37 2.58
C ALA A 389 -33.49 8.54 2.51
N SER A 390 -32.26 8.32 2.03
CA SER A 390 -31.26 9.41 1.90
C SER A 390 -31.49 10.27 0.65
N LEU A 391 -31.99 9.68 -0.44
CA LEU A 391 -32.28 10.37 -1.69
C LEU A 391 -33.57 11.22 -1.65
N SER A 392 -34.43 11.03 -0.64
CA SER A 392 -35.74 11.70 -0.54
C SER A 392 -35.76 12.96 0.34
N ARG A 393 -34.64 13.35 0.97
CA ARG A 393 -34.57 14.58 1.80
C ARG A 393 -34.16 15.87 1.08
N SER A 394 -34.07 15.86 -0.26
CA SER A 394 -33.72 17.03 -1.06
C SER A 394 -34.87 17.47 -1.98
N SER A 395 -36.02 17.84 -1.42
CA SER A 395 -36.85 18.93 -1.98
C SER A 395 -38.04 19.20 -1.05
N THR A 396 -38.06 20.38 -0.43
CA THR A 396 -39.25 21.24 -0.22
C THR A 396 -38.95 22.31 0.83
N ARG A 397 -38.61 23.52 0.38
CA ARG A 397 -39.32 24.76 0.82
C ARG A 397 -38.77 25.99 0.08
N ARG A 398 -39.63 26.54 -0.79
CA ARG A 398 -39.64 27.97 -1.16
C ARG A 398 -40.58 28.71 -0.21
N GLY A 399 -40.23 29.94 0.17
CA GLY A 399 -41.17 30.92 0.75
C GLY A 399 -40.51 32.01 1.60
N ALA A 400 -40.06 33.08 0.92
CA ALA A 400 -39.39 34.35 1.31
C ALA A 400 -40.10 35.20 2.42
N PRO A 401 -39.73 36.49 2.72
CA PRO A 401 -38.66 37.35 2.18
C PRO A 401 -37.90 38.27 3.18
N GLY A 402 -36.80 38.89 2.71
CA GLY A 402 -36.57 40.32 2.96
C GLY A 402 -35.18 40.78 3.43
N ARG A 403 -34.66 41.79 2.69
CA ARG A 403 -33.54 42.71 3.01
C ARG A 403 -32.16 42.02 2.94
N GLY A 404 -31.19 42.43 2.15
CA GLY A 404 -30.82 43.72 1.54
C GLY A 404 -29.28 43.77 1.60
N TRP A 405 -28.65 44.62 0.78
CA TRP A 405 -27.22 44.99 0.76
C TRP A 405 -26.36 44.47 -0.41
N ARG A 406 -26.39 45.28 -1.48
CA ARG A 406 -25.29 45.92 -2.24
C ARG A 406 -23.97 45.16 -2.47
N SER A 407 -23.70 44.92 -3.76
CA SER A 407 -22.36 44.80 -4.37
C SER A 407 -21.54 46.09 -4.24
N PRO A 408 -20.21 45.99 -4.45
CA PRO A 408 -19.47 46.99 -5.20
C PRO A 408 -18.82 46.39 -6.45
N VAL A 409 -19.12 47.04 -7.57
CA VAL A 409 -18.39 47.01 -8.84
C VAL A 409 -17.30 48.08 -8.80
N ASP A 410 -16.16 47.74 -9.40
CA ASP A 410 -15.11 48.56 -10.02
C ASP A 410 -14.96 50.05 -9.67
N SER A 411 -13.71 50.43 -9.40
CA SER A 411 -13.18 51.71 -9.91
C SER A 411 -11.65 51.66 -10.00
N ASN A 412 -11.17 51.58 -11.24
CA ASN A 412 -9.93 52.22 -11.67
C ASN A 412 -10.18 53.74 -11.76
N PRO A 413 -9.18 54.60 -11.50
CA PRO A 413 -8.80 55.50 -12.58
C PRO A 413 -7.29 55.88 -12.66
N SER A 414 -6.84 55.90 -13.92
CA SER A 414 -5.98 56.89 -14.59
C SER A 414 -4.67 57.43 -13.97
N ARG A 415 -3.58 57.14 -14.70
CA ARG A 415 -2.58 58.05 -15.30
C ARG A 415 -2.22 59.36 -14.56
N SER A 416 -0.93 59.45 -14.25
CA SER A 416 -0.01 60.51 -14.71
C SER A 416 1.37 59.91 -14.88
#